data_AF-A0AAD9PYP4-F1
#
_entry.id   AF-A0AAD9PYP4-F1
#
_cell.length_a   1.000
_cell.length_b   1.000
_cell.length_c   1.000
_cell.angle_alpha   90.00
_cell.angle_beta   90.00
_cell.angle_gamma   90.00
#
_symmetry.space_group_name_H-M   'P 1'
#
loop_
_entity.id
_entity.type
_entity.pdbx_description
1 polymer ?
#
loop_
_entity_poly.entity_id
_entity_poly.type
_entity_poly.pdbx_seq_one_letter_code
_entity_poly.pdbx_strand_id
1 'polypeptide(L)'
;MTQIEHLLFTIVAMIVMSQRTLCVRHETFWGEKAPPGCQACPKNDEGLFDTPVCGMNGIAYKNFCYLTLRNCIAKILKKDLVVPSNDPNTCGLQMKIYSSFSGSPFRRKKRNSKDIRKDMDS
;
A
#
# COMPACT_ATOMS: atom_id res chain seq x y z
N MET A 1 30.55 -35.14 -26.67
CA MET A 1 30.23 -34.11 -25.65
C MET A 1 30.53 -34.73 -24.30
N THR A 2 31.60 -34.31 -23.65
CA THR A 2 32.17 -35.00 -22.48
C THR A 2 31.26 -34.85 -21.26
N GLN A 3 31.23 -35.86 -20.39
CA GLN A 3 30.42 -35.83 -19.15
C GLN A 3 30.73 -34.59 -18.28
N ILE A 4 31.95 -34.05 -18.41
CA ILE A 4 32.40 -32.83 -17.75
C ILE A 4 31.58 -31.61 -18.21
N GLU A 5 31.32 -31.46 -19.51
CA GLU A 5 30.51 -30.34 -20.03
C GLU A 5 29.06 -30.42 -19.51
N HIS A 6 28.49 -31.61 -19.46
CA HIS A 6 27.14 -31.85 -18.91
C HIS A 6 27.06 -31.55 -17.41
N LEU A 7 28.09 -31.91 -16.66
CA LEU A 7 28.18 -31.63 -15.22
C LEU A 7 28.31 -30.13 -14.95
N LEU A 8 29.14 -29.42 -15.72
CA LEU A 8 29.26 -27.96 -15.62
C LEU A 8 27.95 -27.25 -15.96
N PHE A 9 27.26 -27.70 -17.01
CA PHE A 9 25.98 -27.09 -17.43
C PHE A 9 24.87 -27.28 -16.38
N THR A 10 24.80 -28.45 -15.75
CA THR A 10 23.82 -28.72 -14.68
C THR A 10 24.12 -27.94 -13.42
N ILE A 11 25.40 -27.79 -13.02
CA ILE A 11 25.80 -26.95 -11.89
C ILE A 11 25.43 -25.48 -12.13
N VAL A 12 25.74 -24.93 -13.30
CA VAL A 12 25.40 -23.54 -13.65
C VAL A 12 23.88 -23.34 -13.66
N ALA A 13 23.11 -24.29 -14.20
CA ALA A 13 21.65 -24.23 -14.18
C ALA A 13 21.08 -24.25 -12.76
N MET A 14 21.61 -25.09 -11.86
CA MET A 14 21.19 -25.13 -10.45
C MET A 14 21.55 -23.86 -9.69
N ILE A 15 22.69 -23.24 -9.99
CA ILE A 15 23.09 -21.93 -9.43
C ILE A 15 22.14 -20.83 -9.92
N VAL A 16 21.81 -20.77 -11.21
CA VAL A 16 20.89 -19.76 -11.76
C VAL A 16 19.45 -19.96 -11.25
N MET A 17 18.99 -21.20 -11.08
CA MET A 17 17.65 -21.50 -10.57
C MET A 17 17.53 -21.26 -9.05
N SER A 18 18.61 -21.46 -8.28
CA SER A 18 18.66 -21.10 -6.85
C SER A 18 18.87 -19.60 -6.61
N GLN A 19 19.48 -18.87 -7.54
CA GLN A 19 19.53 -17.40 -7.49
C GLN A 19 18.15 -16.76 -7.68
N ARG A 20 17.17 -17.45 -8.28
CA ARG A 20 15.77 -16.96 -8.39
C ARG A 20 14.99 -17.05 -7.08
N THR A 21 15.38 -17.91 -6.13
CA THR A 21 14.81 -17.96 -4.78
C THR A 21 15.51 -17.02 -3.80
N LEU A 22 16.66 -16.46 -4.19
CA LEU A 22 17.34 -15.35 -3.53
C LEU A 22 17.02 -13.98 -4.14
N CYS A 23 15.88 -13.86 -4.83
CA CYS A 23 15.15 -12.60 -4.71
C CYS A 23 14.78 -12.47 -3.23
N VAL A 24 15.69 -11.93 -2.41
CA VAL A 24 15.30 -11.25 -1.18
C VAL A 24 14.29 -10.24 -1.68
N ARG A 25 13.03 -10.59 -1.47
CA ARG A 25 11.92 -9.68 -1.57
C ARG A 25 12.31 -8.61 -0.56
N HIS A 26 12.99 -7.57 -1.04
CA HIS A 26 13.02 -6.30 -0.34
C HIS A 26 11.57 -5.86 -0.47
N GLU A 27 10.71 -6.44 0.38
CA GLU A 27 9.55 -5.76 0.92
C GLU A 27 10.16 -4.43 1.34
N THR A 28 10.06 -3.42 0.48
CA THR A 28 10.47 -2.08 0.82
C THR A 28 9.80 -1.81 2.14
N PHE A 29 10.61 -1.61 3.18
CA PHE A 29 10.31 -1.54 4.61
C PHE A 29 9.17 -0.59 5.01
N TRP A 30 8.61 0.15 4.07
CA TRP A 30 7.53 1.11 4.23
C TRP A 30 6.15 0.47 4.30
N GLY A 31 6.06 -0.68 4.98
CA GLY A 31 4.84 -1.13 5.63
C GLY A 31 4.71 -0.37 6.94
N GLU A 32 3.98 0.75 6.92
CA GLU A 32 3.52 1.55 8.08
C GLU A 32 4.56 2.15 9.03
N LYS A 33 5.85 1.84 8.91
CA LYS A 33 6.89 2.39 9.79
C LYS A 33 7.46 3.67 9.20
N ALA A 34 7.56 4.72 10.01
CA ALA A 34 8.18 5.99 9.63
C ALA A 34 9.72 5.90 9.68
N PRO A 35 10.47 6.72 8.90
CA PRO A 35 11.93 6.74 8.97
C PRO A 35 12.43 7.15 10.36
N PRO A 36 13.68 6.81 10.72
CA PRO A 36 14.33 7.45 11.86
C PRO A 36 14.28 8.97 11.68
N GLY A 37 13.73 9.68 12.66
CA GLY A 37 13.50 11.13 12.62
C GLY A 37 12.10 11.57 12.21
N CYS A 38 11.20 10.63 11.85
CA CYS A 38 9.79 10.91 11.59
C CYS A 38 8.89 10.07 12.48
N GLN A 39 7.74 10.62 12.87
CA GLN A 39 6.76 9.92 13.71
C GLN A 39 5.76 9.14 12.85
N ALA A 40 5.54 7.87 13.18
CA ALA A 40 4.51 7.05 12.54
C ALA A 40 3.12 7.49 13.00
N CYS A 41 2.14 7.38 12.10
CA CYS A 41 0.74 7.66 12.43
C CYS A 41 0.12 6.48 13.20
N PRO A 42 -0.69 6.75 14.24
CA PRO A 42 -1.37 5.69 14.96
C PRO A 42 -2.32 4.94 14.01
N LYS A 43 -2.38 3.63 14.13
CA LYS A 43 -3.45 2.85 13.51
C LYS A 43 -4.67 2.98 14.42
N ASN A 44 -5.68 3.70 13.97
CA ASN A 44 -6.96 3.66 14.66
C ASN A 44 -7.60 2.30 14.31
N ASP A 45 -7.61 1.38 15.27
CA ASP A 45 -8.22 0.04 15.14
C ASP A 45 -9.75 0.11 15.10
N GLU A 46 -10.30 1.21 15.61
CA GLU A 46 -11.69 1.58 15.48
C GLU A 46 -11.81 2.36 14.19
N GLY A 47 -12.53 1.84 13.19
CA GLY A 47 -12.68 2.38 11.83
C GLY A 47 -13.37 3.75 11.72
N LEU A 48 -13.06 4.66 12.65
CA LEU A 48 -13.43 6.04 12.66
C LEU A 48 -12.62 6.74 11.57
N PHE A 49 -13.36 7.24 10.59
CA PHE A 49 -12.84 7.88 9.39
C PHE A 49 -11.92 9.04 9.75
N ASP A 50 -10.62 8.74 9.66
CA ASP A 50 -9.58 9.72 9.41
C ASP A 50 -10.08 10.71 8.33
N THR A 51 -10.19 11.99 8.67
CA THR A 51 -10.71 13.01 7.76
C THR A 51 -9.73 13.18 6.59
N PRO A 52 -10.13 12.84 5.36
CA PRO A 52 -9.22 12.86 4.23
C PRO A 52 -8.80 14.30 3.94
N VAL A 53 -7.51 14.49 3.66
CA VAL A 53 -6.93 15.80 3.32
C VAL A 53 -6.45 15.77 1.89
N CYS A 54 -6.91 16.72 1.07
CA CYS A 54 -6.39 16.86 -0.28
C CYS A 54 -5.07 17.62 -0.26
N GLY A 55 -4.03 17.12 -0.92
CA GLY A 55 -2.79 17.87 -1.14
C GLY A 55 -2.83 18.64 -2.46
N MET A 56 -2.09 19.76 -2.54
CA MET A 56 -1.90 20.52 -3.79
C MET A 56 -1.23 19.71 -4.92
N ASN A 57 -0.62 18.57 -4.60
CA ASN A 57 -0.10 17.60 -5.56
C ASN A 57 -1.18 16.68 -6.18
N GLY A 58 -2.46 16.92 -5.88
CA GLY A 58 -3.58 16.13 -6.40
C GLY A 58 -3.74 14.74 -5.75
N ILE A 59 -3.05 14.50 -4.63
CA ILE A 59 -3.13 13.24 -3.89
C ILE A 59 -3.93 13.45 -2.61
N ALA A 60 -4.91 12.58 -2.36
CA ALA A 60 -5.66 12.58 -1.10
C ALA A 60 -4.92 11.73 -0.06
N TYR A 61 -4.68 12.32 1.11
CA TYR A 61 -4.09 11.66 2.26
C TYR A 61 -5.19 11.21 3.21
N LYS A 62 -5.01 10.04 3.83
CA LYS A 62 -6.00 9.45 4.74
C LYS A 62 -6.39 10.39 5.89
N ASN A 63 -5.40 11.05 6.51
CA ASN A 63 -5.61 12.15 7.44
C ASN A 63 -4.43 13.15 7.37
N PHE A 64 -4.51 14.19 8.19
CA PHE A 64 -3.45 15.17 8.36
C PHE A 64 -2.12 14.54 8.83
N CYS A 65 -2.16 13.53 9.71
CA CYS A 65 -0.95 12.84 10.14
C CYS A 65 -0.19 12.24 8.95
N TYR A 66 -0.87 11.53 8.05
CA TYR A 66 -0.22 10.94 6.87
C TYR A 66 0.36 12.00 5.92
N LEU A 67 -0.27 13.17 5.80
CA LEU A 67 0.30 14.30 5.05
C LEU A 67 1.58 14.83 5.72
N THR A 68 1.57 14.99 7.05
CA THR A 68 2.77 15.43 7.78
C THR A 68 3.90 14.42 7.73
N LEU A 69 3.61 13.13 7.87
CA LEU A 69 4.57 12.05 7.73
C LEU A 69 5.19 12.05 6.34
N ARG A 70 4.38 12.17 5.28
CA ARG A 70 4.89 12.32 3.90
C ARG A 70 5.82 13.53 3.78
N ASN A 71 5.47 14.66 4.37
CA ASN A 71 6.33 15.85 4.34
C ASN A 71 7.62 15.68 5.14
N CYS A 72 7.59 14.96 6.25
CA CYS A 72 8.80 14.60 7.00
C CYS A 72 9.73 13.74 6.14
N ILE A 73 9.19 12.72 5.46
CA ILE A 73 9.93 11.88 4.52
C ILE A 73 10.47 12.72 3.35
N ALA A 74 9.67 13.66 2.82
CA ALA A 74 10.08 14.53 1.74
C ALA A 74 11.30 15.40 2.12
N LYS A 75 11.38 15.89 3.36
CA LYS A 75 12.55 16.63 3.86
C LYS A 75 13.82 15.78 3.82
N ILE A 76 13.74 14.52 4.26
CA ILE A 76 14.87 13.58 4.24
C ILE A 76 15.32 13.30 2.80
N LEU A 77 14.36 13.16 1.89
CA LEU A 77 14.61 12.87 0.48
C LEU A 77 14.85 14.12 -0.39
N LYS A 78 14.86 15.32 0.20
CA LYS A 78 14.96 16.61 -0.51
C LYS A 78 13.93 16.78 -1.65
N LYS A 79 12.69 16.35 -1.40
CA LYS A 79 11.55 16.49 -2.31
C LYS A 79 10.65 17.68 -1.91
N ASP A 80 9.83 18.13 -2.86
CA ASP A 80 8.89 19.22 -2.63
C ASP A 80 7.87 18.88 -1.55
N LEU A 81 7.66 19.84 -0.65
CA LEU A 81 6.65 19.77 0.39
C LEU A 81 5.25 19.94 -0.21
N VAL A 82 4.28 19.26 0.38
CA VAL A 82 2.88 19.33 -0.04
C VAL A 82 2.09 20.07 1.02
N VAL A 83 1.39 21.11 0.59
CA VAL A 83 0.44 21.83 1.43
C VAL A 83 -0.97 21.30 1.19
N PRO A 84 -1.86 21.36 2.20
CA PRO A 84 -3.26 21.00 2.03
C PRO A 84 -3.94 21.96 1.04
N SER A 85 -4.76 21.42 0.15
CA SER A 85 -5.67 22.16 -0.71
C SER A 85 -7.03 22.29 -0.03
N ASN A 86 -7.63 23.48 -0.10
CA ASN A 86 -9.00 23.71 0.34
C ASN A 86 -10.03 23.19 -0.69
N ASP A 87 -9.60 22.98 -1.94
CA ASP A 87 -10.45 22.52 -3.02
C ASP A 87 -10.42 20.98 -3.12
N PRO A 88 -11.54 20.28 -2.83
CA PRO A 88 -11.58 18.82 -2.91
C PRO A 88 -11.42 18.32 -4.35
N ASN A 89 -11.73 19.16 -5.34
CA ASN A 89 -11.61 18.84 -6.77
C ASN A 89 -10.15 18.66 -7.21
N THR A 90 -9.18 19.22 -6.46
CA THR A 90 -7.75 19.02 -6.74
C THR A 90 -7.37 17.54 -6.69
N CYS A 91 -8.01 16.73 -5.82
CA CYS A 91 -7.72 15.29 -5.65
C CYS A 91 -8.70 14.36 -6.39
N GLY A 92 -9.55 14.91 -7.25
CA GLY A 92 -10.38 14.16 -8.20
C GLY A 92 -11.11 12.94 -7.65
N LEU A 93 -10.92 11.79 -8.30
CA LEU A 93 -11.57 10.52 -7.96
C LEU A 93 -11.21 9.98 -6.57
N GLN A 94 -10.02 10.29 -6.04
CA GLN A 94 -9.61 9.80 -4.73
C GLN A 94 -10.45 10.39 -3.61
N MET A 95 -10.79 11.68 -3.70
CA MET A 95 -11.65 12.33 -2.70
C MET A 95 -13.11 11.85 -2.81
N LYS A 96 -13.59 11.57 -4.03
CA LYS A 96 -14.94 11.03 -4.28
C LYS A 96 -15.15 9.65 -3.64
N ILE A 97 -14.11 8.81 -3.65
CA ILE A 97 -14.09 7.50 -2.98
C ILE A 97 -14.29 7.70 -1.46
N TYR A 98 -13.48 8.56 -0.82
CA TYR A 98 -13.63 8.85 0.61
C TYR A 98 -15.01 9.39 1.00
N SER A 99 -15.60 10.31 0.22
CA SER A 99 -16.95 10.83 0.51
C SER A 99 -18.04 9.77 0.35
N SER A 100 -17.85 8.82 -0.57
CA SER A 100 -18.80 7.72 -0.83
C SER A 100 -18.79 6.65 0.28
N PHE A 101 -17.70 6.58 1.07
CA PHE A 101 -17.56 5.66 2.21
C PHE A 101 -18.00 6.24 3.55
N SER A 102 -18.56 7.46 3.60
CA SER A 102 -19.16 8.04 4.82
C SER A 102 -20.34 7.22 5.38
N GLY A 103 -20.84 6.23 4.64
CA GLY A 103 -21.61 5.10 5.17
C GLY A 103 -20.72 3.89 5.46
N SER A 104 -20.66 3.46 6.73
CA SER A 104 -19.87 2.33 7.23
C SER A 104 -19.81 1.11 6.28
N PRO A 105 -18.64 0.75 5.71
CA PRO A 105 -18.51 -0.43 4.85
C PRO A 105 -18.20 -1.73 5.64
N PHE A 106 -17.95 -1.63 6.96
CA PHE A 106 -17.54 -2.77 7.79
C PHE A 106 -18.60 -3.26 8.79
N ARG A 107 -19.90 -3.17 8.44
CA ARG A 107 -20.75 -4.26 8.91
C ARG A 107 -20.30 -5.48 8.12
N ARG A 108 -19.35 -6.26 8.66
CA ARG A 108 -19.13 -7.65 8.23
C ARG A 108 -20.51 -8.31 8.36
N LYS A 109 -21.30 -8.32 7.28
CA LYS A 109 -22.43 -9.22 7.20
C LYS A 109 -21.75 -10.58 7.17
N LYS A 110 -21.71 -11.24 8.32
CA LYS A 110 -21.32 -12.63 8.46
C LYS A 110 -22.26 -13.38 7.53
N ARG A 111 -21.90 -13.53 6.25
CA ARG A 111 -22.75 -14.22 5.28
C ARG A 111 -22.91 -15.62 5.84
N ASN A 112 -24.15 -15.97 6.14
CA ASN A 112 -24.43 -17.32 6.57
C ASN A 112 -24.25 -18.22 5.33
N SER A 113 -23.71 -19.42 5.49
CA SER A 113 -23.35 -20.32 4.38
C SER A 113 -24.51 -20.59 3.39
N LYS A 114 -25.75 -20.37 3.83
CA LYS A 114 -26.98 -20.50 3.04
C LYS A 114 -27.13 -19.47 1.90
N ASP A 115 -26.47 -18.31 1.97
CA ASP A 115 -26.56 -17.27 0.93
C ASP A 115 -25.59 -17.48 -0.25
N ILE A 116 -24.54 -18.31 -0.10
CA ILE A 116 -23.55 -18.54 -1.16
C ILE A 116 -24.07 -19.50 -2.24
N ARG A 117 -25.04 -20.36 -1.91
CA ARG A 117 -25.50 -21.43 -2.80
C ARG A 117 -26.54 -20.99 -3.85
N LYS A 118 -27.02 -19.74 -3.80
CA LYS A 118 -27.96 -19.20 -4.80
C LYS A 118 -27.30 -18.57 -6.02
N ASP A 119 -26.00 -18.27 -5.96
CA ASP A 119 -25.29 -17.61 -7.06
C ASP A 119 -24.73 -18.59 -8.11
N MET A 120 -25.02 -19.90 -7.97
CA MET A 120 -24.54 -20.95 -8.88
C MET A 120 -25.67 -21.84 -9.42
N ASP A 121 -26.86 -21.25 -9.59
CA ASP A 121 -28.01 -21.92 -10.22
C ASP A 121 -28.85 -20.92 -11.05
N SER A 122 -28.18 -20.01 -11.78
CA SER A 122 -28.79 -19.19 -12.82
C SER A 122 -27.98 -19.20 -14.09
#